data_AF-A0AAV7G0Y5-F1
#
_entry.id   AF-A0AAV7G0Y5-F1
#
_cell.length_a   1.000
_cell.length_b   1.000
_cell.length_c   1.000
_cell.angle_alpha   90.00
_cell.angle_beta   90.00
_cell.angle_gamma   90.00
#
_symmetry.space_group_name_H-M   'P 1'
#
loop_
_entity.id
_entity.type
_entity.pdbx_description
1 polymer ?
#
loop_
_entity_poly.entity_id
_entity_poly.type
_entity_poly.pdbx_seq_one_letter_code
_entity_poly.pdbx_strand_id
1 'polypeptide(L)'
;MAVSSAALASHLLAPKPLFPSPGRKLLLRSSGRRRASTIGMELEPGKPSSQFKAVDSHVHVWASREEASERYPYFPGHEPSLPGDSEILLKCMGEANVDGALIVQPINHMFDHDLVTRTLKKHPSKFIGCCLANPAEDGSGILQFEHLVLKEGYRGVRFNPNIWPSGQKITNEIGKAFFSRAGELGVPVGLMCAKVLNYDPAGISFHLSEIEELCSKFPSTSVILDHMGFCKPPM
;
A
#
# COMPACT_ATOMS: atom_id res chain seq x y z
N MET A 1 42.35 3.89 53.31
CA MET A 1 42.11 2.87 52.27
C MET A 1 41.77 3.63 50.99
N ALA A 2 42.78 4.02 50.22
CA ALA A 2 43.33 3.32 49.04
C ALA A 2 42.65 3.77 47.73
N VAL A 3 43.50 4.05 46.74
CA VAL A 3 43.38 4.96 45.60
C VAL A 3 42.80 4.30 44.32
N SER A 4 42.17 5.11 43.47
CA SER A 4 42.17 5.16 41.98
C SER A 4 42.57 3.95 41.11
N SER A 5 41.77 3.69 40.04
CA SER A 5 42.16 3.37 38.62
C SER A 5 40.96 2.70 37.91
N ALA A 6 40.70 2.72 36.61
CA ALA A 6 41.08 3.48 35.42
C ALA A 6 40.13 2.99 34.29
N ALA A 7 40.09 3.75 33.19
CA ALA A 7 39.32 3.50 31.97
C ALA A 7 39.70 2.24 31.18
N LEU A 8 38.96 2.02 30.07
CA LEU A 8 38.99 0.97 29.02
C LEU A 8 38.04 -0.21 29.31
N ALA A 9 37.14 -0.65 28.42
CA ALA A 9 37.15 -0.59 26.96
C ALA A 9 35.74 -0.47 26.37
N SER A 10 35.56 0.53 25.50
CA SER A 10 34.64 0.46 24.37
C SER A 10 35.24 -0.54 23.37
N HIS A 11 34.48 -1.54 22.94
CA HIS A 11 34.30 -1.88 21.52
C HIS A 11 33.57 -3.21 21.34
N LEU A 12 32.73 -3.23 20.29
CA LEU A 12 32.16 -4.36 19.57
C LEU A 12 30.93 -5.00 20.21
N LEU A 13 29.76 -4.63 19.68
CA LEU A 13 28.78 -5.55 19.10
C LEU A 13 27.72 -4.70 18.38
N ALA A 14 27.98 -4.37 17.11
CA ALA A 14 26.91 -3.91 16.22
C ALA A 14 26.03 -5.13 15.88
N PRO A 15 24.69 -5.01 15.88
CA PRO A 15 23.82 -6.11 15.47
C PRO A 15 24.02 -6.42 13.99
N LYS A 16 24.17 -7.70 13.66
CA LYS A 16 24.29 -8.20 12.28
C LYS A 16 22.95 -8.06 11.56
N PRO A 17 22.93 -7.67 10.27
CA PRO A 17 21.71 -7.68 9.47
C PRO A 17 21.23 -9.11 9.24
N LEU A 18 19.90 -9.29 9.25
CA LEU A 18 19.24 -10.61 9.23
C LEU A 18 19.30 -11.33 7.87
N PHE A 19 19.73 -10.66 6.78
CA PHE A 19 19.85 -11.26 5.45
C PHE A 19 20.99 -10.65 4.61
N PRO A 20 21.65 -11.42 3.72
CA PRO A 20 22.72 -10.91 2.86
C PRO A 20 22.17 -10.09 1.67
N SER A 21 22.73 -8.90 1.45
CA SER A 21 22.42 -8.05 0.29
C SER A 21 23.09 -8.57 -0.99
N PRO A 22 22.38 -8.70 -2.13
CA PRO A 22 23.04 -8.96 -3.41
C PRO A 22 23.61 -7.66 -4.00
N GLY A 23 24.93 -7.67 -4.26
CA GLY A 23 25.65 -6.56 -4.88
C GLY A 23 25.16 -6.27 -6.30
N ARG A 24 24.79 -5.01 -6.58
CA ARG A 24 24.49 -4.54 -7.94
C ARG A 24 25.74 -3.91 -8.56
N LYS A 25 26.12 -4.37 -9.75
CA LYS A 25 27.05 -3.67 -10.66
C LYS A 25 26.35 -2.43 -11.23
N LEU A 26 26.98 -1.27 -11.01
CA LEU A 26 26.56 0.01 -11.56
C LEU A 26 27.00 0.12 -13.03
N LEU A 27 26.04 0.16 -13.96
CA LEU A 27 26.30 0.54 -15.36
C LEU A 27 26.01 2.03 -15.51
N LEU A 28 27.06 2.87 -15.53
CA LEU A 28 26.95 4.26 -15.95
C LEU A 28 26.56 4.30 -17.44
N ARG A 29 25.44 4.94 -17.77
CA ARG A 29 25.19 5.46 -19.12
C ARG A 29 25.21 6.98 -19.09
N SER A 30 26.11 7.54 -19.88
CA SER A 30 26.37 8.96 -20.04
C SER A 30 25.21 9.71 -20.70
N SER A 31 25.06 10.96 -20.25
CA SER A 31 24.09 11.98 -20.62
C SER A 31 24.14 12.36 -22.11
N GLY A 32 23.00 12.34 -22.79
CA GLY A 32 22.82 12.87 -24.13
C GLY A 32 21.63 13.82 -24.19
N ARG A 33 21.91 15.13 -24.27
CA ARG A 33 20.92 16.22 -24.39
C ARG A 33 20.29 16.16 -25.79
N ARG A 34 19.04 15.71 -25.92
CA ARG A 34 18.30 15.76 -27.20
C ARG A 34 17.46 17.03 -27.26
N ARG A 35 17.70 17.85 -28.30
CA ARG A 35 16.84 18.98 -28.69
C ARG A 35 15.46 18.45 -29.07
N ALA A 36 14.41 19.11 -28.62
CA ALA A 36 13.06 18.86 -29.10
C ALA A 36 12.92 19.43 -30.52
N SER A 37 12.73 18.57 -31.52
CA SER A 37 12.19 18.95 -32.83
C SER A 37 10.70 18.64 -32.82
N THR A 38 9.87 19.66 -33.03
CA THR A 38 8.44 19.52 -33.32
C THR A 38 8.27 18.82 -34.65
N ILE A 39 7.96 17.52 -34.61
CA ILE A 39 7.43 16.78 -35.76
C ILE A 39 5.92 16.78 -35.57
N GLY A 40 5.21 17.46 -36.46
CA GLY A 40 3.75 17.38 -36.54
C GLY A 40 3.35 15.95 -36.87
N MET A 41 2.55 15.32 -36.00
CA MET A 41 1.87 14.06 -36.32
C MET A 41 0.61 14.39 -37.10
N GLU A 42 0.61 14.08 -38.41
CA GLU A 42 -0.64 13.86 -39.14
C GLU A 42 -1.31 12.59 -38.59
N LEU A 43 -2.60 12.71 -38.25
CA LEU A 43 -3.41 11.60 -37.78
C LEU A 43 -3.96 10.83 -38.99
N GLU A 44 -3.42 9.64 -39.22
CA GLU A 44 -3.96 8.68 -40.20
C GLU A 44 -5.33 8.14 -39.72
N PRO A 45 -6.41 8.29 -40.52
CA PRO A 45 -7.71 7.76 -40.18
C PRO A 45 -7.80 6.26 -40.51
N GLY A 46 -8.17 5.42 -39.53
CA GLY A 46 -8.58 4.03 -39.82
C GLY A 46 -7.94 2.92 -38.99
N LYS A 47 -7.15 3.23 -37.96
CA LYS A 47 -6.76 2.20 -36.97
C LYS A 47 -7.87 2.10 -35.92
N PRO A 48 -8.49 0.94 -35.67
CA PRO A 48 -9.34 0.81 -34.49
C PRO A 48 -8.42 1.07 -33.29
N SER A 49 -8.63 2.20 -32.62
CA SER A 49 -8.04 2.40 -31.30
C SER A 49 -8.44 1.18 -30.49
N SER A 50 -7.49 0.45 -29.88
CA SER A 50 -7.84 -0.56 -28.89
C SER A 50 -8.56 0.20 -27.77
N GLN A 51 -9.89 0.20 -27.83
CA GLN A 51 -10.68 1.23 -27.19
C GLN A 51 -10.89 0.82 -25.74
N PHE A 52 -9.97 1.36 -24.93
CA PHE A 52 -9.91 1.46 -23.48
C PHE A 52 -9.16 0.34 -22.72
N LYS A 53 -8.38 0.83 -21.75
CA LYS A 53 -7.63 0.13 -20.68
C LYS A 53 -7.83 0.93 -19.39
N ALA A 54 -9.04 1.39 -19.12
CA ALA A 54 -9.33 2.19 -17.95
C ALA A 54 -9.27 1.28 -16.71
N VAL A 55 -8.49 1.68 -15.71
CA VAL A 55 -8.38 0.95 -14.45
C VAL A 55 -8.78 1.87 -13.33
N ASP A 56 -9.73 1.44 -12.51
CA ASP A 56 -10.01 2.12 -11.26
C ASP A 56 -8.93 1.73 -10.24
N SER A 57 -8.19 2.73 -9.75
CA SER A 57 -7.08 2.51 -8.82
C SER A 57 -7.52 2.30 -7.38
N HIS A 58 -8.81 2.47 -7.05
CA HIS A 58 -9.26 2.36 -5.66
C HIS A 58 -10.74 1.99 -5.55
N VAL A 59 -11.01 0.71 -5.34
CA VAL A 59 -12.34 0.21 -4.96
C VAL A 59 -12.26 -0.70 -3.75
N HIS A 60 -13.41 -0.97 -3.15
CA HIS A 60 -13.58 -1.92 -2.07
C HIS A 60 -14.65 -2.93 -2.45
N VAL A 61 -14.50 -4.17 -1.98
CA VAL A 61 -15.56 -5.18 -2.00
C VAL A 61 -15.73 -5.72 -0.60
N TRP A 62 -16.95 -5.91 -0.14
CA TRP A 62 -17.25 -6.48 1.17
C TRP A 62 -18.35 -7.53 1.06
N ALA A 63 -18.38 -8.45 2.03
CA ALA A 63 -19.29 -9.58 2.05
C ALA A 63 -20.75 -9.10 2.06
N SER A 64 -21.68 -9.93 1.59
CA SER A 64 -23.09 -9.75 1.95
C SER A 64 -23.30 -10.04 3.45
N ARG A 65 -24.50 -9.76 4.00
CA ARG A 65 -24.81 -10.12 5.39
C ARG A 65 -24.77 -11.63 5.62
N GLU A 66 -25.25 -12.38 4.62
CA GLU A 66 -25.28 -13.84 4.62
C GLU A 66 -23.85 -14.40 4.58
N GLU A 67 -23.04 -13.96 3.61
CA GLU A 67 -21.63 -14.36 3.51
C GLU A 67 -20.83 -14.02 4.78
N ALA A 68 -21.12 -12.88 5.41
CA ALA A 68 -20.47 -12.48 6.65
C ALA A 68 -20.86 -13.36 7.84
N SER A 69 -22.09 -13.87 7.88
CA SER A 69 -22.54 -14.78 8.95
C SER A 69 -21.94 -16.19 8.84
N GLU A 70 -21.47 -16.57 7.65
CA GLU A 70 -21.00 -17.94 7.37
C GLU A 70 -19.48 -18.04 7.25
N ARG A 71 -18.84 -17.09 6.55
CA ARG A 71 -17.46 -17.28 6.07
C ARG A 71 -16.57 -16.05 6.15
N TYR A 72 -17.09 -14.85 5.89
CA TYR A 72 -16.28 -13.63 5.80
C TYR A 72 -16.75 -12.59 6.82
N PRO A 73 -16.54 -12.84 8.12
CA PRO A 73 -17.12 -12.03 9.18
C PRO A 73 -16.72 -10.56 9.04
N TYR A 74 -17.65 -9.67 9.39
CA TYR A 74 -17.30 -8.27 9.58
C TYR A 74 -16.45 -8.12 10.83
N PHE A 75 -15.50 -7.19 10.79
CA PHE A 75 -14.86 -6.70 12.00
C PHE A 75 -15.90 -5.95 12.84
N PRO A 76 -16.00 -6.19 14.17
CA PRO A 76 -17.06 -5.63 14.99
C PRO A 76 -17.19 -4.11 14.84
N GLY A 77 -18.41 -3.63 14.54
CA GLY A 77 -18.70 -2.20 14.37
C GLY A 77 -18.37 -1.63 12.99
N HIS A 78 -17.94 -2.47 12.04
CA HIS A 78 -17.67 -2.09 10.65
C HIS A 78 -18.66 -2.76 9.68
N GLU A 79 -19.91 -2.96 10.11
CA GLU A 79 -20.97 -3.45 9.24
C GLU A 79 -21.30 -2.40 8.16
N PRO A 80 -21.31 -2.78 6.88
CA PRO A 80 -21.63 -1.85 5.81
C PRO A 80 -23.12 -1.49 5.82
N SER A 81 -23.44 -0.25 5.48
CA SER A 81 -24.82 0.24 5.34
C SER A 81 -25.44 -0.05 3.97
N LEU A 82 -24.62 -0.45 3.00
CA LEU A 82 -24.99 -0.71 1.61
C LEU A 82 -24.34 -2.00 1.12
N PRO A 83 -24.92 -2.67 0.11
CA PRO A 83 -24.27 -3.81 -0.54
C PRO A 83 -23.06 -3.36 -1.35
N GLY A 84 -22.07 -4.25 -1.47
CA GLY A 84 -20.80 -3.95 -2.16
C GLY A 84 -20.01 -5.21 -2.50
N ASP A 85 -20.71 -6.27 -2.90
CA ASP A 85 -20.08 -7.50 -3.39
C ASP A 85 -19.47 -7.30 -4.80
N SER A 86 -18.67 -8.28 -5.23
CA SER A 86 -17.94 -8.21 -6.50
C SER A 86 -18.83 -8.20 -7.74
N GLU A 87 -20.05 -8.75 -7.69
CA GLU A 87 -20.95 -8.77 -8.85
C GLU A 87 -21.53 -7.37 -9.09
N ILE A 88 -21.87 -6.65 -8.02
CA ILE A 88 -22.25 -5.24 -8.11
C ILE A 88 -21.10 -4.43 -8.71
N LEU A 89 -19.87 -4.63 -8.24
CA LEU A 89 -18.70 -3.93 -8.77
C LEU A 89 -18.51 -4.20 -10.27
N LEU A 90 -18.61 -5.46 -10.71
CA LEU A 90 -18.48 -5.82 -12.13
C LEU A 90 -19.55 -5.16 -13.01
N LYS A 91 -20.79 -5.10 -12.53
CA LYS A 91 -21.88 -4.39 -13.22
C LYS A 91 -21.56 -2.90 -13.36
N CYS A 92 -21.17 -2.24 -12.26
CA CYS A 92 -20.79 -0.83 -12.27
C CYS A 92 -19.61 -0.55 -13.20
N MET A 93 -18.59 -1.41 -13.20
CA MET A 93 -17.44 -1.29 -14.12
C MET A 93 -17.87 -1.39 -15.59
N GLY A 94 -18.77 -2.32 -15.92
CA GLY A 94 -19.31 -2.46 -17.27
C GLY A 94 -20.05 -1.20 -17.73
N GLU A 95 -20.89 -0.63 -16.86
CA GLU A 95 -21.62 0.62 -17.13
C GLU A 95 -20.70 1.85 -17.26
N ALA A 96 -19.62 1.88 -16.47
CA ALA A 96 -18.64 2.96 -16.46
C ALA A 96 -17.51 2.80 -17.51
N ASN A 97 -17.50 1.71 -18.29
CA ASN A 97 -16.41 1.35 -19.21
C ASN A 97 -15.03 1.27 -18.53
N VAL A 98 -14.98 0.63 -17.35
CA VAL A 98 -13.76 0.34 -16.60
C VAL A 98 -13.36 -1.12 -16.84
N ASP A 99 -12.13 -1.35 -17.32
CA ASP A 99 -11.65 -2.65 -17.73
C ASP A 99 -11.18 -3.53 -16.56
N GLY A 100 -10.64 -2.89 -15.52
CA GLY A 100 -10.14 -3.55 -14.32
C GLY A 100 -10.10 -2.61 -13.11
N ALA A 101 -9.87 -3.17 -11.92
CA ALA A 101 -9.79 -2.38 -10.70
C ALA A 101 -8.77 -2.93 -9.69
N LEU A 102 -8.18 -2.03 -8.91
CA LEU A 102 -7.41 -2.36 -7.72
C LEU A 102 -8.35 -2.41 -6.52
N ILE A 103 -8.58 -3.62 -6.00
CA ILE A 103 -9.38 -3.84 -4.79
C ILE A 103 -8.46 -3.62 -3.58
N VAL A 104 -8.70 -2.52 -2.87
CA VAL A 104 -8.06 -2.25 -1.59
C VAL A 104 -8.83 -3.02 -0.52
N GLN A 105 -8.12 -3.78 0.33
CA GLN A 105 -8.71 -4.50 1.44
C GLN A 105 -9.60 -3.56 2.27
N PRO A 106 -10.92 -3.85 2.40
CA PRO A 106 -11.84 -2.99 3.12
C PRO A 106 -11.63 -3.06 4.63
N ILE A 107 -11.94 -1.96 5.32
CA ILE A 107 -11.94 -1.92 6.79
C ILE A 107 -13.00 -2.87 7.38
N ASN A 108 -14.05 -3.19 6.61
CA ASN A 108 -15.14 -4.09 7.01
C ASN A 108 -14.66 -5.48 7.43
N HIS A 109 -13.54 -5.97 6.90
CA HIS A 109 -12.96 -7.27 7.25
C HIS A 109 -11.57 -7.14 7.90
N MET A 110 -11.11 -5.90 8.14
CA MET A 110 -9.77 -5.57 8.65
C MET A 110 -8.67 -6.39 7.97
N PHE A 111 -7.98 -7.25 8.72
CA PHE A 111 -6.82 -8.02 8.27
C PHE A 111 -7.19 -9.40 7.72
N ASP A 112 -8.47 -9.76 7.71
CA ASP A 112 -8.96 -10.94 7.00
C ASP A 112 -9.13 -10.63 5.50
N HIS A 113 -8.19 -11.15 4.71
CA HIS A 113 -8.13 -10.94 3.26
C HIS A 113 -8.79 -12.07 2.47
N ASP A 114 -9.50 -13.00 3.11
CA ASP A 114 -10.01 -14.21 2.44
C ASP A 114 -11.05 -13.87 1.36
N LEU A 115 -11.97 -12.96 1.65
CA LEU A 115 -12.98 -12.51 0.67
C LEU A 115 -12.31 -11.88 -0.56
N VAL A 116 -11.39 -10.93 -0.34
CA VAL A 116 -10.71 -10.24 -1.44
C VAL A 116 -9.91 -11.26 -2.25
N THR A 117 -9.14 -12.13 -1.59
CA THR A 117 -8.36 -13.18 -2.24
C THR A 117 -9.24 -14.12 -3.08
N ARG A 118 -10.43 -14.49 -2.56
CA ARG A 118 -11.41 -15.28 -3.31
C ARG A 118 -11.91 -14.52 -4.55
N THR A 119 -12.21 -13.23 -4.41
CA THR A 119 -12.65 -12.36 -5.51
C THR A 119 -11.59 -12.23 -6.61
N LEU A 120 -10.32 -12.03 -6.24
CA LEU A 120 -9.20 -11.97 -7.18
C LEU A 120 -9.08 -13.29 -7.97
N LYS A 121 -9.16 -14.43 -7.28
CA LYS A 121 -9.13 -15.77 -7.92
C LYS A 121 -10.32 -16.03 -8.83
N LYS A 122 -11.50 -15.48 -8.50
CA LYS A 122 -12.73 -15.62 -9.30
C LYS A 122 -12.68 -14.78 -10.58
N HIS A 123 -12.05 -13.60 -10.54
CA HIS A 123 -11.98 -12.67 -11.67
C HIS A 123 -10.54 -12.16 -11.92
N PRO A 124 -9.57 -13.05 -12.24
CA PRO A 124 -8.16 -12.70 -12.31
C PRO A 124 -7.80 -11.78 -13.49
N SER A 125 -8.67 -11.66 -14.50
CA SER A 125 -8.50 -10.71 -15.60
C SER A 125 -9.05 -9.31 -15.30
N LYS A 126 -9.75 -9.14 -14.18
CA LYS A 126 -10.43 -7.90 -13.79
C LYS A 126 -9.80 -7.22 -12.59
N PHE A 127 -9.32 -7.99 -11.62
CA PHE A 127 -8.94 -7.44 -10.33
C PHE A 127 -7.49 -7.72 -9.95
N ILE A 128 -6.91 -6.73 -9.27
CA ILE A 128 -5.64 -6.85 -8.54
C ILE A 128 -5.90 -6.44 -7.09
N GLY A 129 -5.22 -7.07 -6.14
CA GLY A 129 -5.35 -6.77 -4.72
C GLY A 129 -4.35 -5.74 -4.19
N CYS A 130 -4.80 -4.91 -3.27
CA CYS A 130 -3.98 -4.09 -2.37
C CYS A 130 -4.28 -4.49 -0.91
N CYS A 131 -3.27 -4.94 -0.18
CA CYS A 131 -3.41 -5.41 1.20
C CYS A 131 -3.74 -4.25 2.15
N LEU A 132 -4.31 -4.53 3.31
CA LEU A 132 -4.27 -3.62 4.46
C LEU A 132 -3.09 -4.01 5.35
N ALA A 133 -2.17 -3.08 5.62
CA ALA A 133 -1.05 -3.34 6.52
C ALA A 133 -1.56 -3.57 7.95
N ASN A 134 -1.23 -4.74 8.52
CA ASN A 134 -1.43 -5.02 9.93
C ASN A 134 -0.20 -4.56 10.73
N PRO A 135 -0.33 -3.54 11.60
CA PRO A 135 0.79 -2.97 12.35
C PRO A 135 1.09 -3.70 13.66
N ALA A 136 0.64 -4.94 13.84
CA ALA A 136 0.90 -5.74 15.03
C ALA A 136 2.41 -5.82 15.37
N GLU A 137 2.73 -5.60 16.64
CA GLU A 137 4.11 -5.52 17.15
C GLU A 137 4.89 -6.83 17.06
N ASP A 138 4.19 -7.96 16.97
CA ASP A 138 4.79 -9.28 16.82
C ASP A 138 5.32 -9.57 15.40
N GLY A 139 5.12 -8.63 14.45
CA GLY A 139 5.56 -8.77 13.06
C GLY A 139 4.71 -9.72 12.21
N SER A 140 3.64 -10.29 12.76
CA SER A 140 2.73 -11.20 12.04
C SER A 140 2.13 -10.56 10.78
N GLY A 141 1.85 -9.26 10.83
CA GLY A 141 1.34 -8.50 9.68
C GLY A 141 2.29 -8.44 8.49
N ILE A 142 3.60 -8.37 8.73
CA ILE A 142 4.61 -8.39 7.66
C ILE A 142 4.63 -9.77 7.01
N LEU A 143 4.58 -10.84 7.80
CA LEU A 143 4.53 -12.22 7.29
C LEU A 143 3.27 -12.46 6.44
N GLN A 144 2.12 -11.96 6.89
CA GLN A 144 0.87 -12.02 6.12
C GLN A 144 0.99 -11.26 4.80
N PHE A 145 1.53 -10.04 4.83
CA PHE A 145 1.77 -9.25 3.62
C PHE A 145 2.67 -9.96 2.61
N GLU A 146 3.79 -10.53 3.06
CA GLU A 146 4.68 -11.30 2.21
C GLU A 146 3.95 -12.47 1.55
N HIS A 147 3.14 -13.20 2.31
CA HIS A 147 2.33 -14.29 1.78
C HIS A 147 1.35 -13.80 0.71
N LEU A 148 0.60 -12.73 0.99
CA LEU A 148 -0.38 -12.16 0.07
C LEU A 148 0.27 -11.70 -1.25
N VAL A 149 1.44 -11.07 -1.18
CA VAL A 149 2.18 -10.62 -2.38
C VAL A 149 2.77 -11.81 -3.14
N LEU A 150 3.50 -12.69 -2.46
CA LEU A 150 4.29 -13.74 -3.10
C LEU A 150 3.46 -14.94 -3.57
N LYS A 151 2.30 -15.18 -2.95
CA LYS A 151 1.48 -16.37 -3.20
C LYS A 151 0.10 -16.03 -3.75
N GLU A 152 -0.50 -14.93 -3.31
CA GLU A 152 -1.89 -14.57 -3.65
C GLU A 152 -2.00 -13.45 -4.70
N GLY A 153 -0.86 -12.91 -5.16
CA GLY A 153 -0.80 -12.00 -6.30
C GLY A 153 -1.18 -10.54 -5.99
N TYR A 154 -1.17 -10.14 -4.71
CA TYR A 154 -1.37 -8.74 -4.33
C TYR A 154 -0.21 -7.87 -4.82
N ARG A 155 -0.53 -6.65 -5.25
CA ARG A 155 0.43 -5.71 -5.89
C ARG A 155 0.44 -4.32 -5.27
N GLY A 156 -0.20 -4.14 -4.13
CA GLY A 156 -0.16 -2.93 -3.32
C GLY A 156 -0.30 -3.28 -1.85
N VAL A 157 0.10 -2.37 -0.97
CA VAL A 157 -0.26 -2.42 0.44
C VAL A 157 -0.66 -1.03 0.92
N ARG A 158 -1.72 -0.94 1.71
CA ARG A 158 -2.20 0.29 2.29
C ARG A 158 -1.77 0.44 3.74
N PHE A 159 -1.11 1.54 4.03
CA PHE A 159 -0.91 2.07 5.37
C PHE A 159 -2.06 3.03 5.68
N ASN A 160 -2.74 2.77 6.79
CA ASN A 160 -3.73 3.66 7.37
C ASN A 160 -3.25 4.05 8.77
N PRO A 161 -2.66 5.25 8.97
CA PRO A 161 -2.14 5.67 10.27
C PRO A 161 -3.15 5.53 11.42
N ASN A 162 -4.46 5.62 11.14
CA ASN A 162 -5.48 5.54 12.19
C ASN A 162 -5.68 4.14 12.80
N ILE A 163 -5.16 3.09 12.17
CA ILE A 163 -5.19 1.73 12.72
C ILE A 163 -3.85 1.32 13.33
N TRP A 164 -2.87 2.23 13.39
CA TRP A 164 -1.68 1.99 14.19
C TRP A 164 -2.03 1.96 15.68
N PRO A 165 -1.27 1.23 16.51
CA PRO A 165 -1.48 1.24 17.95
C PRO A 165 -1.48 2.67 18.50
N SER A 166 -2.34 2.93 19.48
CA SER A 166 -2.51 4.27 20.05
C SER A 166 -1.17 4.86 20.52
N GLY A 167 -0.93 6.12 20.15
CA GLY A 167 0.30 6.84 20.47
C GLY A 167 1.51 6.45 19.60
N GLN A 168 1.36 5.49 18.68
CA GLN A 168 2.44 5.10 17.78
C GLN A 168 2.38 5.80 16.43
N LYS A 169 3.57 5.90 15.86
CA LYS A 169 3.84 6.47 14.54
C LYS A 169 3.94 5.39 13.49
N ILE A 170 3.65 5.72 12.24
CA ILE A 170 3.92 4.81 11.10
C ILE A 170 5.42 4.59 10.89
N THR A 171 6.27 5.41 11.50
CA THR A 171 7.74 5.24 11.55
C THR A 171 8.24 4.47 12.77
N ASN A 172 7.37 3.77 13.52
CA ASN A 172 7.82 2.80 14.51
C ASN A 172 8.64 1.66 13.86
N GLU A 173 9.25 0.80 14.66
CA GLU A 173 10.12 -0.27 14.15
C GLU A 173 9.37 -1.20 13.17
N ILE A 174 8.12 -1.57 13.48
CA ILE A 174 7.29 -2.39 12.59
C ILE A 174 6.97 -1.66 11.28
N GLY A 175 6.51 -0.41 11.35
CA GLY A 175 6.15 0.36 10.16
C GLY A 175 7.33 0.58 9.22
N LYS A 176 8.53 0.82 9.77
CA LYS A 176 9.79 0.89 9.00
C LYS A 176 10.14 -0.45 8.36
N ALA A 177 10.10 -1.54 9.13
CA ALA A 177 10.39 -2.87 8.61
C ALA A 177 9.41 -3.27 7.49
N PHE A 178 8.13 -3.01 7.70
CA PHE A 178 7.06 -3.28 6.73
C PHE A 178 7.26 -2.43 5.45
N PHE A 179 7.51 -1.13 5.60
CA PHE A 179 7.74 -0.22 4.48
C PHE A 179 9.00 -0.59 3.67
N SER A 180 10.09 -0.97 4.35
CA SER A 180 11.30 -1.50 3.71
C SER A 180 10.98 -2.75 2.91
N ARG A 181 10.24 -3.68 3.52
CA ARG A 181 9.89 -4.96 2.90
C ARG A 181 9.03 -4.78 1.65
N ALA A 182 8.09 -3.84 1.67
CA ALA A 182 7.30 -3.49 0.49
C ALA A 182 8.20 -3.04 -0.68
N GLY A 183 9.22 -2.22 -0.41
CA GLY A 183 10.20 -1.80 -1.40
C GLY A 183 11.07 -2.94 -1.94
N GLU A 184 11.52 -3.85 -1.09
CA GLU A 184 12.26 -5.05 -1.50
C GLU A 184 11.45 -5.94 -2.46
N LEU A 185 10.15 -6.05 -2.21
CA LEU A 185 9.22 -6.81 -3.06
C LEU A 185 8.72 -6.02 -4.28
N GLY A 186 9.11 -4.75 -4.43
CA GLY A 186 8.66 -3.89 -5.52
C GLY A 186 7.16 -3.56 -5.47
N VAL A 187 6.59 -3.52 -4.27
CA VAL A 187 5.17 -3.23 -4.02
C VAL A 187 5.02 -1.79 -3.51
N PRO A 188 4.19 -0.94 -4.15
CA PRO A 188 3.92 0.41 -3.67
C PRO A 188 3.10 0.40 -2.37
N VAL A 189 3.37 1.39 -1.52
CA VAL A 189 2.63 1.66 -0.29
C VAL A 189 1.65 2.81 -0.52
N GLY A 190 0.34 2.51 -0.46
CA GLY A 190 -0.73 3.51 -0.44
C GLY A 190 -0.90 4.09 0.97
N LEU A 191 -1.04 5.41 1.08
CA LEU A 191 -1.23 6.09 2.36
C LEU A 191 -2.63 6.70 2.44
N MET A 192 -3.47 6.16 3.34
CA MET A 192 -4.76 6.75 3.67
C MET A 192 -4.66 7.59 4.95
N CYS A 193 -4.32 8.87 4.80
CA CYS A 193 -4.27 9.86 5.89
C CYS A 193 -5.67 10.43 6.25
N ALA A 194 -6.66 9.53 6.41
CA ALA A 194 -8.07 9.91 6.64
C ALA A 194 -8.31 10.48 8.04
N LYS A 195 -9.45 11.17 8.17
CA LYS A 195 -10.02 11.59 9.46
C LYS A 195 -10.85 10.46 10.05
N VAL A 196 -10.61 10.07 11.31
CA VAL A 196 -11.46 9.07 11.99
C VAL A 196 -12.48 9.71 12.92
N LEU A 197 -12.19 10.86 13.55
CA LEU A 197 -13.14 11.56 14.41
C LEU A 197 -13.05 13.10 14.29
N ASN A 198 -14.11 13.80 14.69
CA ASN A 198 -14.27 15.24 14.53
C ASN A 198 -13.14 16.10 15.13
N TYR A 199 -12.39 15.56 16.10
CA TYR A 199 -11.32 16.25 16.82
C TYR A 199 -9.90 15.86 16.40
N ASP A 200 -9.74 14.82 15.58
CA ASP A 200 -8.40 14.43 15.15
C ASP A 200 -7.92 15.28 13.96
N PRO A 201 -6.66 15.74 14.01
CA PRO A 201 -6.03 16.35 12.87
C PRO A 201 -5.92 15.33 11.72
N ALA A 202 -6.51 15.65 10.57
CA ALA A 202 -6.54 14.78 9.41
C ALA A 202 -5.91 15.43 8.19
N GLY A 203 -5.42 14.62 7.26
CA GLY A 203 -4.69 15.09 6.09
C GLY A 203 -3.22 14.75 6.15
N ILE A 204 -2.62 14.69 4.95
CA ILE A 204 -1.20 14.39 4.78
C ILE A 204 -0.28 15.30 5.60
N SER A 205 -0.69 16.54 5.89
CA SER A 205 0.10 17.49 6.68
C SER A 205 0.50 16.99 8.07
N PHE A 206 -0.30 16.12 8.69
CA PHE A 206 0.00 15.59 10.02
C PHE A 206 0.96 14.41 10.01
N HIS A 207 1.10 13.76 8.85
CA HIS A 207 1.98 12.62 8.66
C HIS A 207 3.20 12.94 7.80
N LEU A 208 3.32 14.17 7.28
CA LEU A 208 4.35 14.54 6.30
C LEU A 208 5.76 14.21 6.79
N SER A 209 6.09 14.56 8.04
CA SER A 209 7.40 14.25 8.63
C SER A 209 7.69 12.74 8.70
N GLU A 210 6.67 11.92 8.97
CA GLU A 210 6.80 10.47 9.02
C GLU A 210 6.97 9.87 7.62
N ILE A 211 6.20 10.39 6.65
CA ILE A 211 6.26 9.98 5.24
C ILE A 211 7.62 10.35 4.64
N GLU A 212 8.11 11.56 4.89
CA GLU A 212 9.45 12.02 4.48
C GLU A 212 10.54 11.15 5.09
N GLU A 213 10.43 10.78 6.38
CA GLU A 213 11.37 9.87 7.04
C GLU A 213 11.38 8.49 6.35
N LEU A 214 10.21 7.90 6.10
CA LEU A 214 10.10 6.61 5.41
C LEU A 214 10.70 6.65 4.00
N CYS A 215 10.32 7.66 3.20
CA CYS A 215 10.82 7.80 1.83
C CYS A 215 12.33 8.06 1.78
N SER A 216 12.86 8.84 2.73
CA SER A 216 14.30 9.13 2.81
C SER A 216 15.12 7.90 3.21
N LYS A 217 14.60 7.11 4.16
CA LYS A 217 15.29 5.89 4.64
C LYS A 217 15.18 4.72 3.68
N PHE A 218 14.05 4.59 2.97
CA PHE A 218 13.73 3.46 2.10
C PHE A 218 13.36 3.93 0.68
N PRO A 219 14.31 4.50 -0.08
CA PRO A 219 14.02 5.14 -1.37
C PRO A 219 13.58 4.18 -2.49
N SER A 220 13.69 2.87 -2.27
CA SER A 220 13.17 1.86 -3.21
C SER A 220 11.65 1.66 -3.11
N THR A 221 11.03 2.10 -2.01
CA THR A 221 9.60 1.93 -1.80
C THR A 221 8.83 3.08 -2.43
N SER A 222 7.99 2.76 -3.42
CA SER A 222 7.11 3.76 -4.04
C SER A 222 5.92 4.06 -3.15
N VAL A 223 5.51 5.33 -3.08
CA VAL A 223 4.36 5.77 -2.28
C VAL A 223 3.24 6.25 -3.19
N ILE A 224 2.01 5.86 -2.86
CA ILE A 224 0.77 6.36 -3.47
C ILE A 224 0.00 7.11 -2.37
N LEU A 225 -0.59 8.24 -2.71
CA LEU A 225 -1.42 9.02 -1.77
C LEU A 225 -2.88 8.79 -2.09
N ASP A 226 -3.61 8.12 -1.19
CA ASP A 226 -5.04 7.91 -1.36
C ASP A 226 -5.80 9.22 -1.16
N HIS A 227 -6.97 9.34 -1.78
CA HIS A 227 -7.88 10.48 -1.61
C HIS A 227 -7.21 11.85 -1.82
N MET A 228 -6.29 11.96 -2.79
CA MET A 228 -5.51 13.18 -3.05
C MET A 228 -4.75 13.68 -1.80
N GLY A 229 -4.31 12.75 -0.94
CA GLY A 229 -3.64 13.05 0.33
C GLY A 229 -4.55 13.66 1.40
N PHE A 230 -5.87 13.63 1.19
CA PHE A 230 -6.85 14.40 1.99
C PHE A 230 -6.50 15.89 2.04
N CYS A 231 -5.87 16.39 0.99
CA CYS A 231 -5.58 17.82 0.83
C CYS A 231 -6.89 18.58 0.56
N LYS A 232 -7.03 19.77 1.15
CA LYS A 232 -8.07 20.70 0.72
C LYS A 232 -7.72 21.15 -0.71
N PRO A 233 -8.60 20.93 -1.71
CA PRO A 233 -8.34 21.42 -3.05
C PRO A 233 -8.27 22.96 -3.04
N PRO A 234 -7.43 23.57 -3.89
CA PRO A 234 -7.45 25.02 -4.07
C PRO A 234 -8.87 25.43 -4.51
N MET A 235 -9.41 26.46 -3.84
CA MET A 235 -10.69 27.08 -4.18
C MET A 235 -10.52 28.04 -5.35
#